data_AF-A0A352IQT6-F1
#
_entry.id   AF-A0A352IQT6-F1
#
_cell.length_a   1.000
_cell.length_b   1.000
_cell.length_c   1.000
_cell.angle_alpha   90.00
_cell.angle_beta   90.00
_cell.angle_gamma   90.00
#
_symmetry.space_group_name_H-M   'P 1'
#
loop_
_entity.id
_entity.type
_entity.pdbx_description
1 polymer ?
#
loop_
_entity_poly.entity_id
_entity_poly.type
_entity_poly.pdbx_seq_one_letter_code
_entity_poly.pdbx_strand_id
1 'polypeptide(L)'
;ETEAPRRVPVGQEGVPEAAEAVGESAEDRKARKRAEAALRQKLSPYRKKQSALEKEMDQLQQKLSALEEQLSDPDLYDDSGKTRLKELLAEQATATARLEEVEAQWLEVSEEVETLEAELAG
;
A
#
# COMPACT_ATOMS: atom_id res chain seq x y z
N GLU A 1 -71.75 45.39 10.29
CA GLU A 1 -70.59 44.53 10.57
C GLU A 1 -69.44 45.10 9.76
N THR A 2 -68.59 45.91 10.42
CA THR A 2 -67.18 45.59 10.73
C THR A 2 -66.31 45.52 9.47
N GLU A 3 -65.17 46.15 9.30
CA GLU A 3 -64.40 47.21 9.94
C GLU A 3 -63.30 47.54 8.90
N ALA A 4 -62.92 48.80 8.73
CA ALA A 4 -61.70 49.22 8.04
C ALA A 4 -60.71 49.67 9.13
N PRO A 5 -59.35 49.67 8.98
CA PRO A 5 -58.70 50.23 7.78
C PRO A 5 -57.21 49.86 7.45
N ARG A 6 -56.76 50.41 6.30
CA ARG A 6 -55.41 50.99 5.99
C ARG A 6 -54.17 50.14 5.57
N ARG A 7 -53.93 50.15 4.26
CA ARG A 7 -52.80 50.76 3.46
C ARG A 7 -51.31 50.61 3.87
N VAL A 8 -50.56 49.89 2.99
CA VAL A 8 -49.21 50.07 2.33
C VAL A 8 -47.90 50.15 3.17
N PRO A 9 -46.66 50.01 2.61
CA PRO A 9 -46.11 49.36 1.39
C PRO A 9 -44.84 48.47 1.62
N VAL A 10 -44.35 47.85 0.53
CA VAL A 10 -42.96 47.40 0.20
C VAL A 10 -41.85 47.55 1.25
N GLY A 11 -41.11 46.46 1.44
CA GLY A 11 -39.73 46.45 1.94
C GLY A 11 -39.25 45.02 2.20
N GLN A 12 -38.28 44.57 1.41
CA GLN A 12 -37.09 43.77 1.79
C GLN A 12 -37.25 42.95 3.10
N GLU A 13 -37.08 41.63 3.11
CA GLU A 13 -35.74 41.04 3.16
C GLU A 13 -35.83 39.54 2.84
N GLY A 14 -35.11 39.14 1.79
CA GLY A 14 -34.61 37.79 1.69
C GLY A 14 -33.53 37.61 2.74
N VAL A 15 -33.73 36.66 3.64
CA VAL A 15 -32.62 35.96 4.28
C VAL A 15 -32.84 34.48 3.94
N PRO A 16 -32.09 33.89 2.99
CA PRO A 16 -31.93 32.46 3.03
C PRO A 16 -31.17 32.16 4.32
N GLU A 17 -31.87 31.55 5.28
CA GLU A 17 -31.25 31.01 6.47
C GLU A 17 -30.06 30.19 6.02
N ALA A 18 -28.89 30.71 6.40
CA ALA A 18 -27.61 30.27 5.92
C ALA A 18 -27.53 28.77 6.12
N ALA A 19 -27.43 28.06 5.00
CA ALA A 19 -26.82 26.76 4.98
C ALA A 19 -25.45 26.91 5.65
N GLU A 20 -25.33 26.46 6.89
CA GLU A 20 -24.05 26.01 7.45
C GLU A 20 -23.64 24.70 6.74
N ALA A 21 -23.60 24.74 5.42
CA ALA A 21 -22.65 23.95 4.66
C ALA A 21 -21.38 24.79 4.68
N VAL A 22 -20.48 24.49 5.62
CA VAL A 22 -19.07 24.89 5.51
C VAL A 22 -18.54 24.19 4.24
N GLY A 23 -18.80 24.81 3.10
CA GLY A 23 -18.41 24.32 1.79
C GLY A 23 -16.95 24.64 1.56
N GLU A 24 -16.12 23.60 1.52
CA GLU A 24 -14.70 23.64 1.14
C GLU A 24 -14.49 24.65 -0.01
N SER A 25 -13.64 25.67 0.18
CA SER A 25 -13.44 26.72 -0.82
C SER A 25 -12.86 26.14 -2.11
N ALA A 26 -12.97 26.86 -3.23
CA ALA A 26 -12.34 26.40 -4.48
C ALA A 26 -10.81 26.23 -4.35
N GLU A 27 -10.19 27.05 -3.51
CA GLU A 27 -8.77 26.97 -3.15
C GLU A 27 -8.46 25.74 -2.30
N ASP A 28 -9.30 25.44 -1.30
CA ASP A 28 -9.20 24.26 -0.43
C ASP A 28 -9.29 22.97 -1.26
N ARG A 29 -10.29 22.88 -2.16
CA ARG A 29 -10.44 21.72 -3.07
C ARG A 29 -9.22 21.54 -3.99
N LYS A 30 -8.62 22.64 -4.45
CA LYS A 30 -7.44 22.61 -5.30
C LYS A 30 -6.20 22.18 -4.51
N ALA A 31 -6.07 22.65 -3.26
CA ALA A 31 -4.99 22.26 -2.36
C ALA A 31 -5.07 20.77 -2.01
N ARG A 32 -6.26 20.26 -1.67
CA ARG A 32 -6.50 18.84 -1.39
C ARG A 32 -6.13 17.94 -2.56
N LYS A 33 -6.63 18.25 -3.78
CA LYS A 33 -6.27 17.50 -4.99
C LYS A 33 -4.76 17.47 -5.26
N ARG A 34 -4.05 18.57 -4.96
CA ARG A 34 -2.59 18.63 -5.12
C ARG A 34 -1.88 17.75 -4.08
N ALA A 35 -2.35 17.76 -2.83
CA ALA A 35 -1.82 16.91 -1.76
C ALA A 35 -2.03 15.42 -2.06
N GLU A 36 -3.25 15.03 -2.46
CA GLU A 36 -3.57 13.67 -2.89
C GLU A 36 -2.70 13.21 -4.07
N ALA A 37 -2.49 14.08 -5.08
CA ALA A 37 -1.63 13.77 -6.22
C ALA A 37 -0.17 13.57 -5.78
N ALA A 38 0.33 14.37 -4.84
CA ALA A 38 1.68 14.21 -4.30
C ALA A 38 1.83 12.91 -3.51
N LEU A 39 0.84 12.54 -2.69
CA LEU A 39 0.81 11.26 -1.97
C LEU A 39 0.80 10.07 -2.93
N ARG A 40 -0.01 10.11 -3.99
CA ARG A 40 -0.02 9.06 -5.02
C ARG A 40 1.32 8.92 -5.75
N GLN A 41 2.01 10.05 -6.01
CA GLN A 41 3.35 10.03 -6.59
C GLN A 41 4.37 9.39 -5.65
N LYS A 42 4.26 9.63 -4.34
CA LYS A 42 5.08 8.96 -3.33
C LYS A 42 4.76 7.47 -3.21
N LEU A 43 3.49 7.07 -3.29
CA LEU A 43 3.04 5.69 -3.13
C LEU A 43 3.50 4.76 -4.28
N SER A 44 3.55 5.27 -5.51
CA SER A 44 3.91 4.49 -6.71
C SER A 44 5.23 3.70 -6.60
N PRO A 45 6.36 4.28 -6.19
CA PRO A 45 7.61 3.52 -6.02
C PRO A 45 7.52 2.44 -4.94
N TYR A 46 6.79 2.66 -3.84
CA TYR A 46 6.62 1.64 -2.79
C TYR A 46 5.79 0.47 -3.28
N ARG A 47 4.66 0.71 -3.97
CA ARG A 47 3.86 -0.34 -4.61
C ARG A 47 4.68 -1.15 -5.63
N LYS A 48 5.56 -0.48 -6.39
CA LYS A 48 6.48 -1.16 -7.31
C LYS A 48 7.51 -2.01 -6.56
N LYS A 49 8.07 -1.49 -5.46
CA LYS A 49 9.02 -2.22 -4.62
C LYS A 49 8.36 -3.44 -3.96
N GLN A 50 7.16 -3.29 -3.42
CA GLN A 50 6.35 -4.37 -2.84
C GLN A 50 6.17 -5.51 -3.85
N SER A 51 5.71 -5.22 -5.07
CA SER A 51 5.54 -6.23 -6.13
C SER A 51 6.86 -6.86 -6.60
N ALA A 52 7.98 -6.13 -6.55
CA ALA A 52 9.28 -6.70 -6.88
C ALA A 52 9.76 -7.67 -5.80
N LEU A 53 9.56 -7.33 -4.52
CA LEU A 53 9.90 -8.19 -3.38
C LEU A 53 9.04 -9.46 -3.37
N GLU A 54 7.74 -9.37 -3.66
CA GLU A 54 6.85 -10.53 -3.79
C GLU A 54 7.37 -11.52 -4.85
N LYS A 55 7.75 -11.01 -6.03
CA LYS A 55 8.31 -11.86 -7.09
C LYS A 55 9.63 -12.49 -6.69
N GLU A 56 10.45 -11.78 -5.92
CA GLU A 56 11.71 -12.31 -5.42
C GLU A 56 11.46 -13.42 -4.39
N MET A 57 10.50 -13.23 -3.46
CA MET A 57 10.06 -14.26 -2.53
C MET A 57 9.58 -15.51 -3.27
N ASP A 58 8.70 -15.36 -4.27
CA ASP A 58 8.19 -16.48 -5.07
C ASP A 58 9.32 -17.26 -5.75
N GLN A 59 10.33 -16.56 -6.27
CA GLN A 59 11.50 -17.19 -6.90
C GLN A 59 12.38 -17.92 -5.89
N LEU A 60 12.61 -17.34 -4.71
CA LEU A 60 13.39 -17.95 -3.65
C LEU A 60 12.71 -19.19 -3.08
N GLN A 61 11.39 -19.14 -2.89
CA GLN A 61 10.59 -20.28 -2.46
C GLN A 61 10.65 -21.42 -3.48
N GLN A 62 10.48 -21.12 -4.78
CA GLN A 62 10.65 -22.12 -5.85
C GLN A 62 12.07 -22.72 -5.87
N LYS A 63 13.11 -21.89 -5.67
CA LYS A 63 14.49 -22.35 -5.57
C LYS A 63 14.68 -23.28 -4.38
N LEU A 64 14.16 -22.91 -3.21
CA LEU A 64 14.24 -23.74 -1.99
C LEU A 64 13.57 -25.09 -2.19
N SER A 65 12.36 -25.12 -2.77
CA SER A 65 11.68 -26.39 -3.09
C SER A 65 12.49 -27.26 -4.05
N ALA A 66 13.10 -26.67 -5.08
CA ALA A 66 13.96 -27.42 -6.01
C ALA A 66 15.26 -27.93 -5.37
N LEU A 67 15.81 -27.21 -4.38
CA LEU A 67 16.97 -27.66 -3.61
C LEU A 67 16.59 -28.78 -2.65
N GLU A 68 15.42 -28.70 -2.00
CA GLU A 68 14.88 -29.75 -1.12
C GLU A 68 14.62 -31.04 -1.89
N GLU A 69 14.08 -30.95 -3.12
CA GLU A 69 13.89 -32.10 -3.99
C GLU A 69 15.24 -32.77 -4.32
N GLN A 70 16.27 -31.98 -4.66
CA GLN A 70 17.62 -32.52 -4.89
C GLN A 70 18.21 -33.15 -3.62
N LEU A 71 18.07 -32.50 -2.46
CA LEU A 71 18.58 -33.00 -1.17
C LEU A 71 17.87 -34.27 -0.68
N SER A 72 16.71 -34.60 -1.26
CA SER A 72 15.97 -35.83 -0.97
C SER A 72 16.55 -37.07 -1.64
N ASP A 73 17.47 -36.91 -2.59
CA ASP A 73 18.14 -38.02 -3.29
C ASP A 73 19.03 -38.83 -2.32
N PRO A 74 18.78 -40.13 -2.13
CA PRO A 74 19.60 -40.99 -1.28
C PRO A 74 21.06 -41.13 -1.76
N ASP A 75 21.31 -41.06 -3.07
CA ASP A 75 22.65 -41.24 -3.65
C ASP A 75 23.59 -40.09 -3.26
N LEU A 76 23.02 -38.92 -2.93
CA LEU A 76 23.75 -37.72 -2.49
C LEU A 76 24.49 -37.90 -1.16
N TYR A 77 24.14 -38.92 -0.38
CA TYR A 77 24.74 -39.22 0.92
C TYR A 77 25.86 -40.26 0.86
N ASP A 78 26.18 -40.77 -0.34
CA ASP A 78 27.35 -41.62 -0.54
C ASP A 78 28.66 -40.80 -0.58
N ASP A 79 29.81 -41.49 -0.60
CA ASP A 79 31.12 -40.82 -0.63
C ASP A 79 31.34 -39.96 -1.90
N SER A 80 30.67 -40.27 -3.00
CA SER A 80 30.76 -39.55 -4.27
C SER A 80 29.89 -38.28 -4.29
N GLY A 81 28.78 -38.27 -3.52
CA GLY A 81 27.83 -37.17 -3.40
C GLY A 81 28.23 -36.08 -2.39
N LYS A 82 29.20 -36.32 -1.49
CA LYS A 82 29.57 -35.40 -0.40
C LYS A 82 29.88 -33.96 -0.83
N THR A 83 30.52 -33.76 -1.98
CA THR A 83 30.79 -32.41 -2.50
C THR A 83 29.51 -31.72 -2.92
N ARG A 84 28.66 -32.41 -3.69
CA ARG A 84 27.37 -31.89 -4.15
C ARG A 84 26.42 -31.62 -2.98
N LEU A 85 26.42 -32.48 -1.96
CA LEU A 85 25.63 -32.29 -0.75
C LEU A 85 26.00 -30.99 -0.03
N LYS A 86 27.29 -30.70 0.12
CA LYS A 86 27.76 -29.44 0.73
C LYS A 86 27.36 -28.22 -0.09
N GLU A 87 27.44 -28.30 -1.41
CA GLU A 87 27.00 -27.22 -2.30
C GLU A 87 25.50 -26.95 -2.14
N LEU A 88 24.67 -27.99 -2.20
CA LEU A 88 23.22 -27.87 -2.05
C LEU A 88 22.81 -27.30 -0.69
N LEU A 89 23.45 -27.73 0.40
CA LEU A 89 23.21 -27.18 1.73
C LEU A 89 23.62 -25.71 1.85
N ALA A 90 24.74 -25.33 1.22
CA ALA A 90 25.19 -23.93 1.19
C ALA A 90 24.24 -23.05 0.36
N GLU A 91 23.76 -23.56 -0.77
CA GLU A 91 22.75 -22.91 -1.60
C GLU A 91 21.42 -22.74 -0.85
N GLN A 92 20.97 -23.77 -0.11
CA GLN A 92 19.76 -23.73 0.70
C GLN A 92 19.89 -22.67 1.79
N ALA A 93 20.97 -22.69 2.58
CA ALA A 93 21.21 -21.70 3.64
C ALA A 93 21.23 -20.26 3.10
N THR A 94 21.86 -20.05 1.93
CA THR A 94 21.89 -18.74 1.28
C THR A 94 20.51 -18.30 0.81
N ALA A 95 19.74 -19.21 0.20
CA ALA A 95 18.39 -18.91 -0.27
C ALA A 95 17.42 -18.63 0.88
N THR A 96 17.50 -19.37 1.99
CA THR A 96 16.71 -19.13 3.20
C THR A 96 17.03 -17.78 3.82
N ALA A 97 18.32 -17.47 4.02
CA ALA A 97 18.72 -16.18 4.57
C ALA A 97 18.26 -15.00 3.69
N ARG A 98 18.32 -15.16 2.37
CA ARG A 98 17.81 -14.15 1.44
C ARG A 98 16.29 -14.03 1.50
N LEU A 99 15.56 -15.15 1.62
CA LEU A 99 14.11 -15.12 1.76
C LEU A 99 13.68 -14.34 3.01
N GLU A 100 14.30 -14.62 4.15
CA GLU A 100 14.05 -13.89 5.41
C GLU A 100 14.32 -12.37 5.27
N GLU A 101 15.39 -12.00 4.58
CA GLU A 101 15.72 -10.60 4.32
C GLU A 101 14.67 -9.91 3.44
N VAL A 102 14.22 -10.59 2.37
CA VAL A 102 13.22 -10.06 1.44
C VAL A 102 11.86 -9.95 2.13
N GLU A 103 11.49 -10.92 2.97
CA GLU A 103 10.27 -10.89 3.78
C GLU A 103 10.26 -9.71 4.76
N ALA A 104 11.38 -9.46 5.45
CA ALA A 104 11.52 -8.30 6.33
C ALA A 104 11.37 -6.98 5.55
N GLN A 105 12.03 -6.86 4.39
CA GLN A 105 11.90 -5.69 3.53
C GLN A 105 10.47 -5.52 2.99
N TRP A 106 9.78 -6.62 2.66
CA TRP A 106 8.41 -6.57 2.18
C TRP A 106 7.47 -6.08 3.27
N LEU A 107 7.67 -6.51 4.53
CA LEU A 107 6.88 -6.05 5.67
C LEU A 107 7.03 -4.53 5.86
N GLU A 108 8.27 -4.03 5.93
CA GLU A 108 8.55 -2.58 6.07
C GLU A 108 7.91 -1.76 4.93
N VAL A 109 8.01 -2.23 3.70
CA VAL A 109 7.43 -1.55 2.54
C VAL A 109 5.90 -1.59 2.57
N SER A 110 5.32 -2.70 3.05
CA SER A 110 3.88 -2.86 3.17
C SER A 110 3.31 -1.92 4.23
N GLU A 111 3.98 -1.78 5.38
CA GLU A 111 3.61 -0.81 6.42
C GLU A 111 3.63 0.64 5.91
N GLU A 112 4.66 1.00 5.12
CA GLU A 112 4.76 2.33 4.51
C GLU A 112 3.66 2.57 3.45
N VAL A 113 3.34 1.56 2.65
CA VAL A 113 2.22 1.59 1.69
C VAL A 113 0.91 1.82 2.44
N GLU A 114 0.64 1.06 3.49
CA GLU A 114 -0.58 1.19 4.30
C GLU A 114 -0.68 2.58 4.96
N THR A 115 0.43 3.12 5.46
CA THR A 115 0.49 4.46 6.05
C THR A 115 0.14 5.54 5.03
N LEU A 116 0.77 5.51 3.85
CA LEU A 116 0.49 6.47 2.76
C LEU A 116 -0.93 6.34 2.21
N GLU A 117 -1.50 5.14 2.22
CA GLU A 117 -2.89 4.90 1.81
C GLU A 117 -3.89 5.41 2.84
N ALA A 118 -3.61 5.25 4.13
CA ALA A 118 -4.39 5.84 5.21
C ALA A 118 -4.37 7.38 5.14
N GLU A 119 -3.21 8.00 4.87
CA GLU A 119 -3.10 9.45 4.65
C GLU A 119 -3.87 9.94 3.42
N LEU A 120 -4.02 9.11 2.39
CA LEU A 120 -4.77 9.45 1.19
C LEU A 120 -6.29 9.29 1.37
N ALA A 121 -6.71 8.39 2.25
CA ALA A 121 -8.12 8.11 2.55
C ALA A 121 -8.73 9.04 3.60
N GLY A 122 -7.90 9.67 4.44
CA GLY A 122 -8.28 10.72 5.40
C GLY A 122 -8.40 12.11 4.78
#